data_AF-A0A432VQR2-F1
#
_entry.id   AF-A0A432VQR2-F1
#
_cell.length_a   1.000
_cell.length_b   1.000
_cell.length_c   1.000
_cell.angle_alpha   90.00
_cell.angle_beta   90.00
_cell.angle_gamma   90.00
#
_symmetry.space_group_name_H-M   'P 1'
#
loop_
_entity.id
_entity.type
_entity.pdbx_description
1 polymer ?
#
loop_
_entity_poly.entity_id
_entity_poly.type
_entity_poly.pdbx_seq_one_letter_code
_entity_poly.pdbx_strand_id
1 'polypeptide(L)'
;MSYPVPKDSCERELEIKKSRFIGFATRVSSREEALAQVAAVKAKYPDARHHCWAYVLGNAVSAAMNDDGEPSGTAGKPILNVLQHKGIGDILVVVTRYFGGVKLGAGGLVRAYSQTAELVVSALTLEVQTPQTQAQIHCDFATEQAIRHQLELAEGQVVRADYSHEVELTVSFPDSAFTTLQQFAAAAGARLQVLTAAQS
;
A
#
# COMPACT_ATOMS: atom_id res chain seq x y z
N MET A 1 0.39 -9.45 -7.96
CA MET A 1 -0.95 -9.13 -8.50
C MET A 1 -1.17 -7.65 -8.31
N SER A 2 -1.82 -6.99 -9.27
CA SER A 2 -2.21 -5.60 -9.14
C SER A 2 -3.31 -5.41 -8.09
N TYR A 3 -3.35 -4.25 -7.45
CA TYR A 3 -4.33 -3.93 -6.40
C TYR A 3 -4.70 -2.46 -6.44
N PRO A 4 -5.90 -2.08 -5.95
CA PRO A 4 -6.30 -0.69 -5.91
C PRO A 4 -5.54 0.06 -4.80
N VAL A 5 -5.17 1.30 -5.09
CA VAL A 5 -4.54 2.25 -4.15
C VAL A 5 -5.24 3.61 -4.24
N PRO A 6 -5.19 4.44 -3.19
CA PRO A 6 -5.72 5.81 -3.26
C PRO A 6 -4.93 6.64 -4.27
N LYS A 7 -5.63 7.36 -5.14
CA LYS A 7 -5.02 8.34 -6.05
C LYS A 7 -4.66 9.64 -5.32
N ASP A 8 -5.57 10.08 -4.45
CA ASP A 8 -5.50 11.33 -3.71
C ASP A 8 -5.88 11.09 -2.24
N SER A 9 -5.53 12.05 -1.37
CA SER A 9 -6.02 12.05 0.01
C SER A 9 -7.47 12.51 0.10
N CYS A 10 -8.22 12.02 1.10
CA CYS A 10 -9.60 12.40 1.35
C CYS A 10 -9.84 12.60 2.84
N GLU A 11 -10.76 13.52 3.18
CA GLU A 11 -11.23 13.74 4.54
C GLU A 11 -12.76 13.73 4.59
N ARG A 12 -13.34 13.07 5.60
CA ARG A 12 -14.79 13.04 5.85
C ARG A 12 -15.07 13.11 7.34
N GLU A 13 -16.20 13.69 7.70
CA GLU A 13 -16.62 13.85 9.08
C GLU A 13 -17.94 13.12 9.35
N LEU A 14 -18.04 12.55 10.55
CA LEU A 14 -19.24 11.93 11.09
C LEU A 14 -19.45 12.37 12.54
N GLU A 15 -20.66 12.81 12.87
CA GLU A 15 -21.05 13.11 14.25
C GLU A 15 -21.96 12.01 14.83
N ILE A 16 -21.61 11.47 16.00
CA ILE A 16 -22.40 10.46 16.72
C ILE A 16 -22.51 10.86 18.18
N LYS A 17 -23.75 11.08 18.65
CA LYS A 17 -24.05 11.49 20.04
C LYS A 17 -23.14 12.65 20.49
N LYS A 18 -23.07 13.71 19.68
CA LYS A 18 -22.22 14.90 19.88
C LYS A 18 -20.72 14.66 19.81
N SER A 19 -20.26 13.42 19.67
CA SER A 19 -18.84 13.12 19.43
C SER A 19 -18.57 13.27 17.95
N ARG A 20 -17.52 14.01 17.60
CA ARG A 20 -17.12 14.27 16.22
C ARG A 20 -15.96 13.36 15.84
N PHE A 21 -16.09 12.68 14.71
CA PHE A 21 -15.09 11.78 14.15
C PHE A 21 -14.69 12.29 12.77
N ILE A 22 -13.42 12.62 12.58
CA ILE A 22 -12.85 13.10 11.31
C ILE A 22 -11.95 12.00 10.78
N GLY A 23 -12.39 11.32 9.72
CA GLY A 23 -11.60 10.33 9.01
C GLY A 23 -10.76 10.99 7.92
N PHE A 24 -9.46 10.76 7.94
CA PHE A 24 -8.51 11.13 6.91
C PHE A 24 -7.93 9.86 6.29
N ALA A 25 -7.92 9.77 4.96
CA ALA A 25 -7.35 8.66 4.21
C ALA A 25 -6.33 9.18 3.20
N THR A 26 -5.20 8.50 3.06
CA THR A 26 -4.17 8.85 2.07
C THR A 26 -3.40 7.63 1.62
N ARG A 27 -2.79 7.73 0.44
CA ARG A 27 -1.79 6.76 -0.02
C ARG A 27 -0.53 6.86 0.84
N VAL A 28 0.08 5.72 1.14
CA VAL A 28 1.40 5.61 1.79
C VAL A 28 2.14 4.37 1.27
N SER A 29 3.44 4.48 1.05
CA SER A 29 4.30 3.45 0.47
C SER A 29 5.18 2.74 1.51
N SER A 30 5.30 3.30 2.71
CA SER A 30 6.15 2.77 3.78
C SER A 30 5.54 3.03 5.16
N ARG A 31 6.09 2.34 6.17
CA ARG A 31 5.70 2.55 7.56
C ARG A 31 6.09 3.95 8.03
N GLU A 32 7.27 4.41 7.61
CA GLU A 32 7.85 5.70 7.94
C GLU A 32 6.96 6.83 7.41
N GLU A 33 6.52 6.72 6.15
CA GLU A 33 5.57 7.65 5.55
C GLU A 33 4.22 7.63 6.28
N ALA A 34 3.71 6.44 6.60
CA ALA A 34 2.46 6.32 7.36
C ALA A 34 2.53 7.03 8.72
N LEU A 35 3.62 6.85 9.46
CA LEU A 35 3.81 7.50 10.75
C LEU A 35 4.03 9.01 10.63
N ALA A 36 4.69 9.47 9.56
CA ALA A 36 4.82 10.90 9.26
C ALA A 36 3.45 11.54 8.99
N GLN A 37 2.58 10.87 8.24
CA GLN A 37 1.20 11.34 7.99
C GLN A 37 0.35 11.34 9.26
N VAL A 38 0.48 10.33 10.14
CA VAL A 38 -0.18 10.34 11.46
C VAL A 38 0.27 11.55 12.27
N ALA A 39 1.57 11.86 12.29
CA ALA A 39 2.09 13.04 12.99
C ALA A 39 1.54 14.35 12.39
N ALA A 40 1.43 14.45 11.07
CA ALA A 40 0.84 15.61 10.40
C ALA A 40 -0.64 15.79 10.77
N VAL A 41 -1.43 14.71 10.84
CA VAL A 41 -2.84 14.77 11.28
C VAL A 41 -2.94 15.18 12.75
N LYS A 42 -2.06 14.68 13.62
CA LYS A 42 -1.98 15.10 15.04
C LYS A 42 -1.69 16.59 15.15
N ALA A 43 -0.76 17.11 14.36
CA ALA A 43 -0.44 18.54 14.32
C ALA A 43 -1.58 19.41 13.76
N LYS A 44 -2.36 18.89 12.80
CA LYS A 44 -3.54 19.56 12.24
C LYS A 44 -4.69 19.67 13.25
N TYR A 45 -4.82 18.71 14.16
CA TYR A 45 -5.92 18.63 15.15
C TYR A 45 -5.41 18.47 16.58
N PRO A 46 -4.63 19.43 17.12
CA PRO A 46 -3.93 19.26 18.39
C PRO A 46 -4.85 19.15 19.62
N ASP A 47 -6.08 19.65 19.52
CA ASP A 47 -7.07 19.62 20.61
C ASP A 47 -7.84 18.28 20.71
N ALA A 48 -7.68 17.39 19.73
CA ALA A 48 -8.27 16.07 19.79
C ALA A 48 -7.50 15.16 20.75
N ARG A 49 -8.22 14.28 21.45
CA ARG A 49 -7.59 13.36 22.42
C ARG A 49 -7.09 12.06 21.80
N HIS A 50 -7.69 11.67 20.67
CA HIS A 50 -7.43 10.39 20.03
C HIS A 50 -7.34 10.57 18.52
N HIS A 51 -6.29 10.00 17.94
CA HIS A 51 -6.02 9.86 16.52
C HIS A 51 -5.72 8.39 16.24
N CYS A 52 -6.77 7.59 16.29
CA CYS A 52 -6.67 6.16 16.05
C CYS A 52 -6.41 5.92 14.57
N TRP A 53 -5.61 4.94 14.21
CA TRP A 53 -5.23 4.74 12.81
C TRP A 53 -5.05 3.28 12.47
N ALA A 54 -5.11 2.98 11.18
CA ALA A 54 -4.62 1.73 10.61
C ALA A 54 -4.05 1.98 9.21
N TYR A 55 -3.08 1.16 8.81
CA TYR A 55 -2.58 1.15 7.44
C TYR A 55 -2.49 -0.27 6.88
N VAL A 56 -2.51 -0.36 5.56
CA VAL A 56 -2.17 -1.56 4.77
C VAL A 56 -1.15 -1.14 3.71
N LEU A 57 0.00 -1.81 3.67
CA LEU A 57 1.06 -1.59 2.69
C LEU A 57 1.14 -2.76 1.72
N GLY A 58 1.35 -2.44 0.45
CA GLY A 58 1.28 -3.39 -0.65
C GLY A 58 -0.09 -4.05 -0.77
N ASN A 59 -0.12 -5.21 -1.43
CA ASN A 59 -1.30 -6.07 -1.47
C ASN A 59 -1.44 -6.87 -0.17
N ALA A 60 -1.71 -6.19 0.96
CA ALA A 60 -1.75 -6.78 2.30
C ALA A 60 -0.44 -7.46 2.74
N VAL A 61 0.71 -6.94 2.30
CA VAL A 61 2.04 -7.44 2.68
C VAL A 61 2.35 -7.08 4.13
N SER A 62 1.97 -5.87 4.54
CA SER A 62 2.14 -5.39 5.92
C SER A 62 0.92 -4.60 6.35
N ALA A 63 0.52 -4.72 7.60
CA ALA A 63 -0.56 -3.94 8.17
C ALA A 63 -0.30 -3.68 9.65
N ALA A 64 -0.70 -2.49 10.12
CA ALA A 64 -0.67 -2.16 11.54
C ALA A 64 -1.81 -1.22 11.90
N MET A 65 -2.10 -1.12 13.19
CA MET A 65 -3.16 -0.30 13.74
C MET A 65 -2.80 0.20 15.13
N ASN A 66 -3.45 1.28 15.57
CA ASN A 66 -3.28 1.83 16.91
C ASN A 66 -4.58 2.48 17.40
N ASP A 67 -4.98 2.17 18.64
CA ASP A 67 -6.16 2.73 19.29
C ASP A 67 -5.91 4.12 19.92
N ASP A 68 -4.66 4.61 19.98
CA ASP A 68 -4.27 5.95 20.47
C ASP A 68 -4.96 6.36 21.80
N GLY A 69 -5.01 5.42 22.76
CA GLY A 69 -5.58 5.63 24.09
C GLY A 69 -7.09 5.37 24.20
N GLU A 70 -7.79 5.04 23.11
CA GLU A 70 -9.12 4.41 23.20
C GLU A 70 -9.01 3.01 23.84
N PRO A 71 -10.13 2.46 24.36
CA PRO A 71 -10.15 1.09 24.83
C PRO A 71 -9.63 0.11 23.77
N SER A 72 -8.79 -0.84 24.19
CA SER A 72 -8.10 -1.77 23.29
C SER A 72 -9.05 -2.48 22.33
N GLY A 73 -8.72 -2.44 21.04
CA GLY A 73 -9.46 -3.07 19.96
C GLY A 73 -10.76 -2.37 19.57
N THR A 74 -11.06 -1.19 20.13
CA THR A 74 -12.32 -0.48 19.83
C THR A 74 -12.20 0.60 18.76
N ALA A 75 -11.00 0.91 18.26
CA ALA A 75 -10.77 1.93 17.25
C ALA A 75 -9.89 1.45 16.09
N GLY A 76 -8.61 1.19 16.32
CA GLY A 76 -7.65 0.77 15.30
C GLY A 76 -8.05 -0.51 14.58
N LYS A 77 -8.52 -1.52 15.33
CA LYS A 77 -9.00 -2.80 14.76
C LYS A 77 -10.22 -2.63 13.83
N PRO A 78 -11.28 -1.91 14.26
CA PRO A 78 -12.38 -1.52 13.37
C PRO A 78 -11.95 -0.81 12.08
N ILE A 79 -10.97 0.10 12.14
CA ILE A 79 -10.45 0.80 10.95
C ILE A 79 -9.72 -0.20 10.03
N LEU A 80 -8.83 -1.01 10.59
CA LEU A 80 -8.06 -2.00 9.82
C LEU A 80 -8.97 -3.01 9.11
N ASN A 81 -10.02 -3.49 9.79
CA ASN A 81 -10.98 -4.41 9.20
C ASN A 81 -11.63 -3.81 7.94
N VAL A 82 -12.00 -2.52 7.96
CA VAL A 82 -12.55 -1.84 6.78
C VAL A 82 -11.56 -1.85 5.62
N LEU A 83 -10.30 -1.50 5.87
CA LEU A 83 -9.25 -1.50 4.84
C LEU A 83 -9.07 -2.89 4.22
N GLN A 84 -8.98 -3.92 5.06
CA GLN A 84 -8.82 -5.31 4.62
C GLN A 84 -10.04 -5.81 3.83
N HIS A 85 -11.26 -5.48 4.27
CA HIS A 85 -12.48 -5.85 3.54
C HIS A 85 -12.60 -5.15 2.18
N LYS A 86 -12.08 -3.93 2.06
CA LYS A 86 -12.09 -3.17 0.79
C LYS A 86 -11.00 -3.63 -0.18
N GLY A 87 -9.98 -4.34 0.31
CA GLY A 87 -8.88 -4.84 -0.53
C GLY A 87 -8.03 -3.72 -1.13
N ILE A 88 -7.95 -2.57 -0.46
CA ILE A 88 -7.15 -1.41 -0.90
C ILE A 88 -5.77 -1.50 -0.24
N GLY A 89 -4.72 -1.42 -1.05
CA GLY A 89 -3.33 -1.40 -0.61
C GLY A 89 -2.76 0.01 -0.53
N ASP A 90 -1.53 0.11 -0.02
CA ASP A 90 -0.78 1.37 0.14
C ASP A 90 -1.63 2.50 0.73
N ILE A 91 -2.40 2.21 1.78
CA ILE A 91 -3.38 3.14 2.35
C ILE A 91 -3.18 3.29 3.86
N LEU A 92 -3.26 4.53 4.32
CA LEU A 92 -3.40 4.91 5.72
C LEU A 92 -4.78 5.53 5.93
N VAL A 93 -5.44 5.16 7.03
CA VAL A 93 -6.59 5.88 7.57
C VAL A 93 -6.32 6.30 9.01
N VAL A 94 -6.53 7.59 9.29
CA VAL A 94 -6.50 8.18 10.63
C VAL A 94 -7.88 8.71 10.97
N VAL A 95 -8.44 8.30 12.10
CA VAL A 95 -9.70 8.81 12.63
C VAL A 95 -9.40 9.64 13.87
N THR A 96 -9.60 10.96 13.73
CA THR A 96 -9.46 11.92 14.82
C THR A 96 -10.78 12.10 15.54
N ARG A 97 -10.79 11.97 16.86
CA ARG A 97 -12.02 12.04 17.67
C ARG A 97 -12.02 13.19 18.66
N TYR A 98 -13.11 13.96 18.65
CA TYR A 98 -13.48 14.89 19.72
C TYR A 98 -14.63 14.31 20.55
N PHE A 99 -14.45 14.25 21.87
CA PHE A 99 -15.47 13.69 22.78
C PHE A 99 -16.63 14.66 22.98
N GLY A 100 -17.86 14.18 22.75
CA GLY A 100 -19.08 14.99 22.82
C GLY A 100 -19.78 15.06 24.18
N GLY A 101 -19.15 14.62 25.26
CA GLY A 101 -19.78 14.56 26.59
C GLY A 101 -20.62 13.32 26.87
N VAL A 102 -20.94 12.51 25.85
CA VAL A 102 -21.74 11.27 25.99
C VAL A 102 -20.89 10.04 25.67
N LYS A 103 -20.78 9.12 26.63
CA LYS A 103 -20.05 7.85 26.43
C LYS A 103 -20.79 6.95 25.43
N LEU A 104 -20.06 6.41 24.46
CA LEU A 104 -20.60 5.51 23.43
C LEU A 104 -20.62 4.03 23.88
N GLY A 105 -19.79 3.67 24.87
CA GLY A 105 -19.50 2.27 25.21
C GLY A 105 -18.66 1.58 24.13
N ALA A 106 -18.09 0.41 24.44
CA ALA A 106 -17.16 -0.28 23.54
C ALA A 106 -17.79 -0.60 22.16
N GLY A 107 -19.00 -1.16 22.14
CA GLY A 107 -19.71 -1.44 20.87
C GLY A 107 -20.18 -0.18 20.12
N GLY A 108 -20.29 0.96 20.80
CA GLY A 108 -20.55 2.24 20.15
C GLY A 108 -19.29 2.81 19.48
N LEU A 109 -18.13 2.68 20.13
CA LEU A 109 -16.83 3.08 19.55
C LEU A 109 -16.49 2.25 18.32
N VAL A 110 -16.58 0.92 18.43
CA VAL A 110 -16.33 0.00 17.31
C VAL A 110 -17.13 0.42 16.08
N ARG A 111 -18.43 0.68 16.25
CA ARG A 111 -19.29 1.12 15.13
C ARG A 111 -18.91 2.51 14.61
N ALA A 112 -18.62 3.47 15.49
CA ALA A 112 -18.26 4.82 15.08
C ALA A 112 -16.96 4.85 14.25
N TYR A 113 -15.92 4.13 14.69
CA TYR A 113 -14.65 4.04 13.98
C TYR A 113 -14.79 3.30 12.65
N SER A 114 -15.51 2.17 12.61
CA SER A 114 -15.81 1.48 11.34
C SER A 114 -16.59 2.36 10.38
N GLN A 115 -17.64 3.05 10.83
CA GLN A 115 -18.45 3.93 9.98
C GLN A 115 -17.66 5.11 9.44
N THR A 116 -16.79 5.70 10.25
CA THR A 116 -15.95 6.82 9.82
C THR A 116 -14.91 6.36 8.79
N ALA A 117 -14.27 5.21 9.02
CA ALA A 117 -13.34 4.61 8.07
C ALA A 117 -14.05 4.26 6.74
N GLU A 118 -15.23 3.65 6.79
CA GLU A 118 -16.04 3.32 5.62
C GLU A 118 -16.43 4.57 4.83
N LEU A 119 -16.83 5.64 5.53
CA LEU A 119 -17.23 6.91 4.95
C LEU A 119 -16.08 7.56 4.16
N VAL A 120 -14.88 7.63 4.74
CA VAL A 120 -13.72 8.25 4.07
C VAL A 120 -13.20 7.37 2.93
N VAL A 121 -13.13 6.05 3.13
CA VAL A 121 -12.64 5.11 2.11
C VAL A 121 -13.56 5.04 0.91
N SER A 122 -14.88 5.04 1.12
CA SER A 122 -15.85 5.02 0.01
C SER A 122 -15.87 6.30 -0.81
N ALA A 123 -15.27 7.37 -0.30
CA ALA A 123 -15.13 8.64 -1.00
C ALA A 123 -13.80 8.78 -1.77
N LEU A 124 -12.91 7.80 -1.69
CA LEU A 124 -11.63 7.82 -2.39
C LEU A 124 -11.81 7.59 -3.89
N THR A 125 -11.01 8.29 -4.68
CA THR A 125 -10.72 7.89 -6.06
C THR A 125 -9.55 6.90 -6.02
N LEU A 126 -9.73 5.75 -6.67
CA LEU A 126 -8.74 4.67 -6.68
C LEU A 126 -8.07 4.55 -8.05
N GLU A 127 -6.80 4.14 -8.03
CA GLU A 127 -6.05 3.73 -9.21
C GLU A 127 -5.43 2.35 -8.99
N VAL A 128 -4.97 1.70 -10.06
CA VAL A 128 -4.40 0.36 -10.00
C VAL A 128 -2.89 0.45 -9.86
N GLN A 129 -2.35 -0.13 -8.79
CA GLN A 129 -0.93 -0.33 -8.59
C GLN A 129 -0.53 -1.72 -9.08
N THR A 130 0.44 -1.80 -9.98
CA THR A 130 1.07 -3.05 -10.43
C THR A 130 2.50 -3.10 -9.90
N PRO A 131 2.79 -3.91 -8.87
CA PRO A 131 4.16 -4.10 -8.38
C PRO A 131 5.11 -4.52 -9.49
N GLN A 132 6.30 -3.93 -9.50
CA GLN A 132 7.32 -4.17 -10.49
C GLN A 132 8.57 -4.74 -9.81
N THR A 133 9.13 -5.78 -10.43
CA THR A 133 10.41 -6.37 -10.08
C THR A 133 11.45 -5.83 -11.05
N GLN A 134 12.57 -5.35 -10.52
CA GLN A 134 13.77 -5.06 -11.31
C GLN A 134 14.76 -6.22 -11.22
N ALA A 135 15.34 -6.59 -12.34
CA ALA A 135 16.31 -7.68 -12.41
C ALA A 135 17.37 -7.41 -13.48
N GLN A 136 18.51 -8.09 -13.35
CA GLN A 136 19.50 -8.26 -14.41
C GLN A 136 19.33 -9.64 -15.04
N ILE A 137 19.38 -9.69 -16.37
CA ILE A 137 19.42 -10.92 -17.14
C ILE A 137 20.74 -10.96 -17.91
N HIS A 138 21.56 -11.97 -17.63
CA HIS A 138 22.79 -12.27 -18.36
C HIS A 138 22.51 -13.35 -19.39
N CYS A 139 22.77 -13.07 -20.66
CA CYS A 139 22.52 -13.99 -21.76
C CYS A 139 23.52 -13.86 -22.90
N ASP A 140 23.54 -14.86 -23.78
CA ASP A 140 24.30 -14.79 -25.02
C ASP A 140 23.55 -13.93 -26.05
N PHE A 141 24.32 -13.34 -26.99
CA PHE A 141 23.76 -12.59 -28.12
C PHE A 141 22.72 -13.37 -28.93
N ALA A 142 22.87 -14.70 -29.00
CA ALA A 142 21.93 -15.57 -29.73
C ALA A 142 20.56 -15.69 -29.06
N THR A 143 20.48 -15.50 -27.73
CA THR A 143 19.24 -15.70 -26.95
C THR A 143 18.60 -14.38 -26.51
N GLU A 144 19.31 -13.25 -26.68
CA GLU A 144 18.81 -11.90 -26.37
C GLU A 144 17.42 -11.62 -26.95
N GLN A 145 17.22 -11.85 -28.26
CA GLN A 145 15.95 -11.52 -28.92
C GLN A 145 14.78 -12.34 -28.36
N ALA A 146 15.02 -13.60 -28.01
CA ALA A 146 14.01 -14.47 -27.41
C ALA A 146 13.64 -13.98 -25.99
N ILE A 147 14.62 -13.52 -25.21
CA ILE A 147 14.41 -12.94 -23.88
C ILE A 147 13.62 -11.64 -23.96
N ARG A 148 13.96 -10.74 -24.89
CA ARG A 148 13.22 -9.49 -25.12
C ARG A 148 11.77 -9.78 -25.48
N HIS A 149 11.54 -10.72 -26.38
CA HIS A 149 10.18 -11.11 -26.76
C HIS A 149 9.39 -11.68 -25.58
N GLN A 150 9.99 -12.57 -24.79
CA GLN A 150 9.32 -13.13 -23.61
C GLN A 150 9.03 -12.05 -22.55
N LEU A 151 9.92 -11.07 -22.40
CA LEU A 151 9.74 -9.94 -21.51
C LEU A 151 8.56 -9.07 -21.96
N GLU A 152 8.43 -8.77 -23.26
CA GLU A 152 7.31 -8.03 -23.83
C GLU A 152 5.97 -8.76 -23.63
N LEU A 153 5.92 -10.07 -23.86
CA LEU A 153 4.74 -10.90 -23.59
C LEU A 153 4.33 -10.88 -22.12
N ALA A 154 5.28 -10.63 -21.22
CA ALA A 154 5.08 -10.52 -19.80
C ALA A 154 4.80 -9.07 -19.33
N GLU A 155 4.55 -8.14 -20.26
CA GLU A 155 4.36 -6.70 -19.99
C GLU A 155 5.57 -6.06 -19.29
N GLY A 156 6.75 -6.63 -19.49
CA GLY A 156 8.02 -6.10 -19.03
C GLY A 156 8.70 -5.21 -20.05
N GLN A 157 9.74 -4.52 -19.61
CA GLN A 157 10.55 -3.63 -20.44
C GLN A 157 12.02 -3.74 -20.11
N VAL A 158 12.87 -3.53 -21.12
CA VAL A 158 14.31 -3.36 -20.93
C VAL A 158 14.58 -1.92 -20.52
N VAL A 159 15.13 -1.74 -19.33
CA VAL A 159 15.52 -0.44 -18.77
C VAL A 159 16.91 -0.04 -19.29
N ARG A 160 17.81 -1.01 -19.42
CA ARG A 160 19.18 -0.82 -19.92
C ARG A 160 19.69 -2.10 -20.56
N ALA A 161 20.53 -1.95 -21.58
CA ALA A 161 21.25 -3.06 -22.19
C ALA A 161 22.74 -2.70 -22.31
N ASP A 162 23.60 -3.57 -21.81
CA ASP A 162 25.05 -3.46 -21.91
C ASP A 162 25.60 -4.64 -22.70
N TYR A 163 26.49 -4.33 -23.64
CA TYR A 163 27.06 -5.31 -24.56
C TYR A 163 28.56 -5.44 -24.32
N SER A 164 29.01 -6.62 -23.90
CA SER A 164 30.42 -6.92 -23.66
C SER A 164 30.79 -8.28 -24.26
N HIS A 165 31.38 -9.17 -23.47
CA HIS A 165 31.56 -10.58 -23.83
C HIS A 165 30.23 -11.35 -23.79
N GLU A 166 29.27 -10.87 -23.00
CA GLU A 166 27.88 -11.32 -22.93
C GLU A 166 26.93 -10.12 -22.98
N VAL A 167 25.64 -10.37 -23.16
CA VAL A 167 24.57 -9.38 -23.08
C VAL A 167 24.06 -9.31 -21.65
N GLU A 168 24.06 -8.10 -21.08
CA GLU A 168 23.44 -7.82 -19.78
C GLU A 168 22.24 -6.90 -19.98
N LEU A 169 21.05 -7.40 -19.64
CA LEU A 169 19.81 -6.63 -19.69
C LEU A 169 19.35 -6.28 -18.28
N THR A 170 19.27 -4.99 -17.95
CA THR A 170 18.49 -4.53 -16.81
C THR A 170 17.03 -4.42 -17.25
N VAL A 171 16.15 -5.12 -16.57
CA VAL A 171 14.73 -5.24 -16.92
C VAL A 171 13.84 -4.85 -15.76
N SER A 172 12.64 -4.36 -16.07
CA SER A 172 11.54 -4.15 -15.12
C SER A 172 10.31 -4.90 -15.65
N PHE A 173 9.65 -5.66 -14.79
CA PHE A 173 8.44 -6.40 -15.17
C PHE A 173 7.50 -6.58 -13.98
N PRO A 174 6.20 -6.84 -14.20
CA PRO A 174 5.26 -7.11 -13.11
C PRO A 174 5.71 -8.28 -12.23
N ASP A 175 5.61 -8.17 -10.91
CA ASP A 175 6.03 -9.24 -9.97
C ASP A 175 5.40 -10.61 -10.30
N SER A 176 4.18 -10.60 -10.85
CA SER A 176 3.47 -11.81 -11.28
C SER A 176 4.17 -12.57 -12.41
N ALA A 177 5.00 -11.90 -13.21
CA ALA A 177 5.75 -12.51 -14.31
C ALA A 177 7.05 -13.19 -13.85
N PHE A 178 7.48 -12.99 -12.60
CA PHE A 178 8.79 -13.43 -12.12
C PHE A 178 9.05 -14.91 -12.38
N THR A 179 8.14 -15.79 -11.95
CA THR A 179 8.30 -17.25 -12.11
C THR A 179 8.43 -17.66 -13.58
N THR A 180 7.60 -17.09 -14.45
CA THR A 180 7.61 -17.39 -15.89
C THR A 180 8.91 -16.92 -16.54
N LEU A 181 9.34 -15.69 -16.26
CA LEU A 181 10.58 -15.14 -16.81
C LEU A 181 11.81 -15.87 -16.28
N GLN A 182 11.83 -16.25 -15.00
CA GLN A 182 12.90 -17.04 -14.41
C GLN A 182 13.03 -18.41 -15.09
N GLN A 183 11.92 -19.11 -15.29
CA GLN A 183 11.91 -20.42 -15.96
C GLN A 183 12.37 -20.32 -17.42
N PHE A 184 11.88 -19.30 -18.14
CA PHE A 184 12.27 -19.07 -19.53
C PHE A 184 13.77 -18.74 -19.64
N ALA A 185 14.27 -17.82 -18.80
CA ALA A 185 15.67 -17.45 -18.78
C ALA A 185 16.55 -18.69 -18.54
N ALA A 186 16.21 -19.51 -17.53
CA ALA A 186 16.95 -20.74 -17.25
C ALA A 186 16.94 -21.72 -18.42
N ALA A 187 15.79 -21.92 -19.09
CA ALA A 187 15.68 -22.79 -20.27
C ALA A 187 16.48 -22.27 -21.48
N ALA A 188 16.63 -20.95 -21.59
CA ALA A 188 17.43 -20.28 -22.61
C ALA A 188 18.93 -20.17 -22.27
N GLY A 189 19.38 -20.77 -21.16
CA GLY A 189 20.77 -20.67 -20.69
C GLY A 189 21.15 -19.31 -20.11
N ALA A 190 20.17 -18.44 -19.86
CA ALA A 190 20.35 -17.12 -19.26
C ALA A 190 20.21 -17.16 -17.74
N ARG A 191 20.85 -16.22 -17.05
CA ARG A 191 20.75 -16.06 -15.59
C ARG A 191 19.98 -14.79 -15.26
N LEU A 192 18.86 -14.94 -14.55
CA LEU A 192 18.09 -13.83 -13.98
C LEU A 192 18.47 -13.61 -12.51
N GLN A 193 18.84 -12.39 -12.16
CA GLN A 193 19.16 -11.96 -10.80
C GLN A 193 18.31 -10.73 -10.43
N VAL A 194 17.52 -10.83 -9.36
CA VAL A 194 16.72 -9.69 -8.87
C VAL A 194 17.64 -8.61 -8.31
N LEU A 195 17.40 -7.37 -8.71
CA LEU A 195 18.02 -6.21 -8.10
C LEU A 195 17.22 -5.89 -6.84
N THR A 196 17.81 -6.09 -5.66
CA THR A 196 17.20 -5.54 -4.44
C THR A 196 17.23 -4.03 -4.54
N ALA A 197 16.06 -3.40 -4.44
CA ALA A 197 15.98 -1.95 -4.28
C ALA A 197 16.90 -1.56 -3.12
N ALA A 198 17.90 -0.72 -3.41
CA ALA A 198 18.66 -0.07 -2.36
C ALA A 198 17.63 0.66 -1.49
N GLN A 199 17.50 0.23 -0.24
CA GLN A 199 16.77 0.99 0.77
C GLN A 199 17.39 2.38 0.78
N SER A 200 16.66 3.35 0.25
CA SER A 200 17.02 4.77 0.28
C SER A 200 16.03 5.49 1.16
#